data_AF-R7UYP3-F1
#
_entry.id   AF-R7UYP3-F1
#
_cell.length_a   1.000
_cell.length_b   1.000
_cell.length_c   1.000
_cell.angle_alpha   90.00
_cell.angle_beta   90.00
_cell.angle_gamma   90.00
#
_symmetry.space_group_name_H-M   'P 1'
#
loop_
_entity.id
_entity.type
_entity.pdbx_description
1 polymer ?
#
loop_
_entity_poly.entity_id
_entity_poly.type
_entity_poly.pdbx_seq_one_letter_code
_entity_poly.pdbx_strand_id
1 'polypeptide(L)'
;MANKANTQDGRIICHHVGNVRWWHSQRYISSEDSICKPDNHQERQGDPHCYKFDDDTSNKTQRFTFDGVCGYQLVGGCESETVPEFEVTATFERPNNFNRRSYTKKLSVKYGLNSYELDQGPVVKRTGSDVADITSNEEDIFTYEVVNSDNLAADWNERPKDVSRDVVRLNFTNSFSILWDGLKMFKIVAPENKRDSFCGLCGNFDGNRDNDMVIGPNSLNGSQLNCDNKKSNLPRNSQTTDVDEWANSWFSEISGSTECNEECGSA
;
A
#
# COMPACT_ATOMS: atom_id res chain seq x y z
N MET A 1 22.55 -5.06 31.40
CA MET A 1 22.09 -5.53 30.08
C MET A 1 20.60 -5.27 30.04
N ALA A 2 20.17 -4.21 29.37
CA ALA A 2 18.75 -3.90 29.21
C ALA A 2 18.27 -4.62 27.94
N ASN A 3 17.35 -5.56 28.09
CA ASN A 3 16.59 -6.14 26.98
C ASN A 3 15.87 -5.00 26.26
N LYS A 4 16.27 -4.69 25.02
CA LYS A 4 15.41 -3.97 24.11
C LYS A 4 14.21 -4.89 23.86
N ALA A 5 13.07 -4.57 24.48
CA ALA A 5 11.80 -5.13 24.08
C ALA A 5 11.63 -4.83 22.59
N ASN A 6 11.68 -5.87 21.78
CA ASN A 6 11.40 -5.84 20.36
C ASN A 6 9.87 -5.75 20.25
N THR A 7 9.30 -4.56 20.36
CA THR A 7 7.88 -4.34 20.07
C THR A 7 7.72 -4.49 18.56
N GLN A 8 7.29 -5.67 18.13
CA GLN A 8 7.12 -6.04 16.72
C GLN A 8 5.77 -5.53 16.22
N ASP A 9 5.69 -4.22 15.92
CA ASP A 9 4.57 -3.67 15.16
C ASP A 9 4.53 -4.30 13.76
N GLY A 10 3.32 -4.59 13.25
CA GLY A 10 3.13 -5.05 11.88
C GLY A 10 3.40 -3.90 10.92
N ARG A 11 4.24 -4.13 9.90
CA ARG A 11 4.64 -3.08 8.95
C ARG A 11 4.47 -3.53 7.53
N ILE A 12 3.85 -2.67 6.75
CA ILE A 12 3.71 -2.88 5.31
C ILE A 12 4.37 -1.75 4.59
N ILE A 13 5.20 -2.12 3.63
CA ILE A 13 5.89 -1.21 2.74
C ILE A 13 5.45 -1.60 1.35
N CYS A 14 4.76 -0.69 0.66
CA CYS A 14 4.56 -0.85 -0.77
C CYS A 14 5.25 0.28 -1.54
N HIS A 15 6.04 -0.12 -2.53
CA HIS A 15 6.82 0.80 -3.33
C HIS A 15 6.96 0.35 -4.78
N HIS A 16 6.95 1.30 -5.69
CA HIS A 16 7.19 1.04 -7.10
C HIS A 16 8.69 1.14 -7.43
N VAL A 17 9.32 0.06 -7.87
CA VAL A 17 10.72 0.08 -8.32
C VAL A 17 10.77 0.43 -9.81
N GLY A 18 11.09 1.69 -10.09
CA GLY A 18 11.17 2.21 -11.44
C GLY A 18 11.73 3.63 -11.46
N ASN A 19 12.89 3.80 -12.11
CA ASN A 19 13.49 5.08 -12.44
C ASN A 19 13.75 5.11 -13.95
N VAL A 20 13.00 5.91 -14.71
CA VAL A 20 13.54 6.51 -15.94
C VAL A 20 13.99 7.91 -15.56
N ARG A 21 15.27 8.03 -15.16
CA ARG A 21 15.94 9.32 -15.13
C ARG A 21 16.17 9.76 -16.56
N TRP A 22 15.53 10.84 -16.99
CA TRP A 22 16.02 11.57 -18.16
C TRP A 22 17.33 12.28 -17.76
N TRP A 23 18.38 11.97 -18.54
CA TRP A 23 19.74 12.50 -18.56
C TRP A 23 20.01 13.79 -17.78
N HIS A 24 21.07 13.80 -16.96
CA HIS A 24 22.24 14.69 -17.08
C HIS A 24 23.46 13.96 -16.52
N SER A 25 24.58 14.05 -17.24
CA SER A 25 25.83 13.34 -16.98
C SER A 25 26.61 13.94 -15.81
N GLN A 26 27.26 13.10 -15.00
CA GLN A 26 28.71 13.16 -14.75
C GLN A 26 29.17 11.93 -13.95
N ARG A 27 30.25 11.31 -14.45
CA ARG A 27 31.02 10.23 -13.82
C ARG A 27 31.70 10.76 -12.56
N TYR A 28 31.82 9.91 -11.54
CA TYR A 28 33.09 9.64 -10.86
C TYR A 28 33.06 8.20 -10.31
N ILE A 29 34.13 7.44 -10.58
CA ILE A 29 34.39 6.10 -10.04
C ILE A 29 35.56 6.24 -9.06
N SER A 30 35.39 5.70 -7.85
CA SER A 30 36.41 5.03 -7.00
C SER A 30 35.77 4.81 -5.62
N SER A 31 35.98 3.77 -4.85
CA SER A 31 36.60 2.44 -4.96
C SER A 31 36.37 1.78 -3.60
N GLU A 32 36.17 0.46 -3.59
CA GLU A 32 36.17 -0.43 -2.43
C GLU A 32 34.84 -0.62 -1.65
N ASP A 33 34.56 -1.91 -1.40
CA ASP A 33 33.51 -2.57 -0.63
C ASP A 33 32.09 -2.82 -1.21
N SER A 34 31.86 -4.11 -1.48
CA SER A 34 30.58 -4.84 -1.55
C SER A 34 29.53 -4.39 -2.59
N ILE A 35 29.81 -4.72 -3.85
CA ILE A 35 28.87 -4.61 -4.97
C ILE A 35 27.78 -5.69 -4.81
N CYS A 36 26.54 -5.28 -4.52
CA CYS A 36 25.37 -6.08 -4.85
C CYS A 36 25.39 -6.35 -6.36
N LYS A 37 25.64 -7.59 -6.76
CA LYS A 37 25.51 -8.00 -8.16
C LYS A 37 24.04 -7.86 -8.57
N PRO A 38 23.75 -7.33 -9.77
CA PRO A 38 22.40 -7.44 -10.33
C PRO A 38 22.12 -8.91 -10.59
N ASP A 39 20.99 -9.39 -10.07
CA ASP A 39 20.50 -10.72 -10.42
C ASP A 39 20.14 -10.71 -11.90
N ASN A 40 20.53 -11.76 -12.61
CA ASN A 40 20.55 -11.80 -14.07
C ASN A 40 19.18 -12.13 -14.69
N HIS A 41 18.09 -11.77 -13.98
CA HIS A 41 16.75 -11.75 -14.53
C HIS A 41 16.45 -10.34 -15.02
N GLN A 42 15.93 -10.21 -16.24
CA GLN A 42 15.38 -8.96 -16.75
C GLN A 42 14.24 -8.48 -15.83
N GLU A 43 14.56 -7.75 -14.76
CA GLU A 43 13.59 -6.93 -14.03
C GLU A 43 13.17 -5.78 -14.95
N ARG A 44 12.14 -6.05 -15.76
CA ARG A 44 11.53 -5.03 -16.62
C ARG A 44 10.79 -4.04 -15.74
N GLN A 45 11.20 -2.77 -15.84
CA GLN A 45 10.56 -1.54 -15.32
C GLN A 45 9.20 -1.71 -14.63
N GLY A 46 9.15 -1.35 -13.35
CA GLY A 46 7.96 -0.91 -12.60
C GLY A 46 7.00 -2.02 -12.21
N ASP A 47 6.67 -2.14 -10.93
CA ASP A 47 5.48 -2.78 -10.37
C ASP A 47 5.44 -2.35 -8.90
N PRO A 48 4.25 -2.16 -8.29
CA PRO A 48 4.20 -1.97 -6.86
C PRO A 48 4.64 -3.28 -6.22
N HIS A 49 5.79 -3.21 -5.57
CA HIS A 49 6.28 -4.26 -4.73
C HIS A 49 5.76 -4.04 -3.32
N CYS A 50 5.01 -4.99 -2.81
CA CYS A 50 4.44 -4.89 -1.49
C CYS A 50 4.92 -6.03 -0.59
N TYR A 51 4.94 -5.76 0.70
CA TYR A 51 5.08 -6.74 1.77
C TYR A 51 3.78 -6.74 2.59
N LYS A 52 3.35 -7.91 3.04
CA LYS A 52 2.21 -8.09 3.96
C LYS A 52 2.68 -7.92 5.40
N PHE A 53 1.76 -7.87 6.36
CA PHE A 53 2.11 -7.58 7.75
C PHE A 53 3.05 -8.63 8.37
N ASP A 54 2.89 -9.90 7.98
CA ASP A 54 3.67 -11.01 8.53
C ASP A 54 4.92 -11.36 7.68
N ASP A 55 5.22 -10.58 6.64
CA ASP A 55 6.44 -10.76 5.85
C ASP A 55 7.68 -10.13 6.53
N ASP A 56 8.81 -10.82 6.39
CA ASP A 56 10.14 -10.26 6.66
C ASP A 56 10.57 -9.35 5.51
N THR A 57 10.46 -8.05 5.73
CA THR A 57 10.84 -7.01 4.74
C THR A 57 12.33 -7.02 4.33
N SER A 58 13.21 -7.71 5.07
CA SER A 58 14.60 -7.90 4.67
C SER A 58 14.76 -9.03 3.64
N ASN A 59 13.77 -9.92 3.56
CA ASN A 59 13.74 -11.04 2.64
C ASN A 59 12.89 -10.71 1.40
N LYS A 60 13.57 -10.30 0.33
CA LYS A 60 12.93 -9.90 -0.95
C LYS A 60 12.10 -10.98 -1.63
N THR A 61 12.26 -12.26 -1.27
CA THR A 61 11.45 -13.36 -1.85
C THR A 61 10.04 -13.43 -1.26
N GLN A 62 9.80 -12.76 -0.13
CA GLN A 62 8.47 -12.70 0.50
C GLN A 62 7.57 -11.60 -0.07
N ARG A 63 8.16 -10.71 -0.86
CA ARG A 63 7.51 -9.63 -1.60
C ARG A 63 6.57 -10.18 -2.66
N PHE A 64 5.42 -9.54 -2.83
CA PHE A 64 4.56 -9.78 -3.99
C PHE A 64 4.51 -8.56 -4.91
N THR A 65 4.13 -8.80 -6.16
CA THR A 65 3.96 -7.79 -7.21
C THR A 65 2.53 -7.81 -7.69
N PHE A 66 1.95 -6.65 -7.91
CA PHE A 66 0.55 -6.55 -8.33
C PHE A 66 0.38 -5.50 -9.45
N ASP A 67 -0.11 -5.92 -10.61
CA ASP A 67 -0.25 -5.04 -11.79
C ASP A 67 -1.68 -4.51 -12.02
N GLY A 68 -2.53 -4.66 -11.00
CA GLY A 68 -3.90 -4.17 -11.07
C GLY A 68 -3.96 -2.66 -11.24
N VAL A 69 -5.04 -2.23 -11.88
CA VAL A 69 -5.53 -0.85 -11.92
C VAL A 69 -6.87 -0.83 -11.21
N CYS A 70 -7.30 0.33 -10.70
CA CYS A 70 -8.44 0.55 -9.78
C CYS A 70 -8.03 0.66 -8.31
N GLY A 71 -9.02 0.78 -7.41
CA GLY A 71 -8.78 0.79 -5.96
C GLY A 71 -9.01 -0.57 -5.31
N TYR A 72 -8.14 -0.87 -4.34
CA TYR A 72 -8.11 -2.14 -3.62
C TYR A 72 -7.95 -1.90 -2.12
N GLN A 73 -8.71 -2.64 -1.31
CA GLN A 73 -8.59 -2.58 0.14
C GLN A 73 -7.24 -3.17 0.55
N LEU A 74 -6.41 -2.34 1.18
CA LEU A 74 -5.16 -2.75 1.80
C LEU A 74 -5.43 -3.32 3.19
N VAL A 75 -6.08 -2.51 4.03
CA VAL A 75 -6.43 -2.84 5.41
C VAL A 75 -7.88 -2.43 5.62
N GLY A 76 -8.68 -3.26 6.26
CA GLY A 76 -10.04 -2.92 6.64
C GLY A 76 -10.71 -4.09 7.31
N GLY A 77 -12.00 -3.95 7.59
CA GLY A 77 -12.80 -5.07 8.07
C GLY A 77 -12.76 -6.25 7.10
N CYS A 78 -12.75 -7.46 7.65
CA CYS A 78 -12.92 -8.67 6.85
C CYS A 78 -14.33 -8.80 6.28
N GLU A 79 -15.28 -8.08 6.89
CA GLU A 79 -16.68 -7.98 6.50
C GLU A 79 -17.04 -6.55 6.08
N SER A 80 -18.08 -6.43 5.26
CA SER A 80 -18.60 -5.12 4.86
C SER A 80 -19.29 -4.47 6.06
N GLU A 81 -18.63 -3.49 6.67
CA GLU A 81 -19.21 -2.68 7.73
C GLU A 81 -19.83 -1.40 7.17
N THR A 82 -20.89 -0.90 7.82
CA THR A 82 -21.51 0.39 7.44
C THR A 82 -20.61 1.58 7.79
N VAL A 83 -19.80 1.46 8.84
CA VAL A 83 -18.82 2.47 9.26
C VAL A 83 -17.59 1.72 9.77
N PRO A 84 -16.48 1.68 9.01
CA PRO A 84 -15.29 0.96 9.45
C PRO A 84 -14.59 1.70 10.60
N GLU A 85 -14.04 0.95 11.56
CA GLU A 85 -13.16 1.53 12.59
C GLU A 85 -11.93 2.19 11.93
N PHE A 86 -11.32 1.48 10.98
CA PHE A 86 -10.20 1.95 10.18
C PHE A 86 -10.14 1.16 8.86
N GLU A 87 -10.06 1.86 7.74
CA GLU A 87 -9.91 1.27 6.42
C GLU A 87 -8.92 2.09 5.59
N VAL A 88 -8.02 1.41 4.89
CA VAL A 88 -7.09 1.99 3.94
C VAL A 88 -7.24 1.29 2.60
N THR A 89 -7.51 2.06 1.56
CA THR A 89 -7.59 1.62 0.17
C THR A 89 -6.49 2.31 -0.63
N ALA A 90 -5.85 1.58 -1.55
CA ALA A 90 -4.91 2.16 -2.50
C ALA A 90 -5.50 2.13 -3.91
N THR A 91 -5.46 3.29 -4.58
CA THR A 91 -5.73 3.38 -6.01
C THR A 91 -4.44 3.15 -6.78
N PHE A 92 -4.43 2.16 -7.68
CA PHE A 92 -3.34 1.89 -8.60
C PHE A 92 -3.70 2.35 -10.03
N GLU A 93 -2.73 2.97 -10.69
CA GLU A 93 -2.86 3.45 -12.08
C GLU A 93 -1.60 3.12 -12.89
N ARG A 94 -1.71 3.00 -14.20
CA ARG A 94 -0.54 2.93 -15.09
C ARG A 94 -0.18 4.35 -15.56
N PRO A 95 1.12 4.64 -15.79
CA PRO A 95 1.52 5.95 -16.30
C PRO A 95 1.00 6.24 -17.72
N ASN A 96 0.77 5.19 -18.52
CA ASN A 96 0.12 5.23 -19.84
C ASN A 96 -0.16 3.80 -20.32
N ASN A 97 -0.95 3.69 -21.40
CA ASN A 97 -1.43 2.44 -21.99
C ASN A 97 -0.33 1.52 -22.57
N PHE A 98 0.92 1.99 -22.69
CA PHE A 98 2.05 1.17 -23.13
C PHE A 98 2.83 0.56 -21.97
N ASN A 99 2.66 1.10 -20.76
CA ASN A 99 3.22 0.48 -19.57
C ASN A 99 2.36 -0.71 -19.19
N ARG A 100 2.99 -1.82 -18.85
CA ARG A 100 2.27 -3.00 -18.34
C ARG A 100 1.95 -2.89 -16.85
N ARG A 101 2.44 -1.83 -16.18
CA ARG A 101 2.76 -1.86 -14.77
C ARG A 101 2.19 -0.64 -14.07
N SER A 102 1.55 -0.87 -12.93
CA SER A 102 0.90 0.20 -12.17
C SER A 102 1.83 0.80 -11.11
N TYR A 103 1.39 1.90 -10.53
CA TYR A 103 1.97 2.52 -9.35
C TYR A 103 0.85 3.00 -8.43
N THR A 104 1.15 3.17 -7.14
CA THR A 104 0.18 3.74 -6.20
C THR A 104 -0.03 5.21 -6.52
N LYS A 105 -1.23 5.57 -6.94
CA LYS A 105 -1.61 6.95 -7.25
C LYS A 105 -1.99 7.73 -5.99
N LYS A 106 -2.80 7.11 -5.14
CA LYS A 106 -3.47 7.73 -3.99
C LYS A 106 -3.76 6.68 -2.92
N LEU A 107 -3.78 7.09 -1.65
CA LEU A 107 -4.41 6.34 -0.58
C LEU A 107 -5.71 7.02 -0.14
N SER A 108 -6.75 6.24 0.06
CA SER A 108 -8.01 6.66 0.68
C SER A 108 -8.07 6.03 2.07
N VAL A 109 -8.31 6.84 3.10
CA VAL A 109 -8.34 6.40 4.50
C VAL A 109 -9.68 6.76 5.12
N LYS A 110 -10.37 5.77 5.69
CA LYS A 110 -11.56 6.00 6.52
C LYS A 110 -11.20 5.73 7.98
N TYR A 111 -11.60 6.64 8.85
CA TYR A 111 -11.45 6.52 10.30
C TYR A 111 -12.76 6.92 10.97
N GLY A 112 -13.56 5.92 11.32
CA GLY A 112 -14.96 6.12 11.72
C GLY A 112 -15.75 6.83 10.61
N LEU A 113 -16.31 7.99 10.93
CA LEU A 113 -17.10 8.80 9.98
C LEU A 113 -16.25 9.72 9.10
N ASN A 114 -14.94 9.81 9.36
CA ASN A 114 -14.05 10.72 8.65
C ASN A 114 -13.39 10.02 7.46
N SER A 115 -13.24 10.75 6.36
CA SER A 115 -12.60 10.26 5.14
C SER A 115 -11.48 11.21 4.72
N TYR A 116 -10.34 10.62 4.34
CA TYR A 116 -9.14 11.33 3.95
C TYR A 116 -8.56 10.74 2.66
N GLU A 117 -7.92 11.57 1.87
CA GLU A 117 -7.17 11.20 0.67
C GLU A 117 -5.74 11.71 0.77
N LEU A 118 -4.77 10.82 0.55
CA LEU A 118 -3.35 11.14 0.45
C LEU A 118 -2.97 11.04 -1.02
N ASP A 119 -2.84 12.19 -1.67
CA ASP A 119 -2.64 12.33 -3.12
C ASP A 119 -1.18 12.68 -3.45
N GLN A 120 -0.83 12.64 -4.73
CA GLN A 120 0.49 13.05 -5.18
C GLN A 120 0.77 14.52 -4.86
N GLY A 121 2.03 14.86 -4.61
CA GLY A 121 2.41 16.20 -4.14
C GLY A 121 2.33 16.35 -2.63
N PRO A 122 2.82 15.33 -1.90
CA PRO A 122 2.24 14.75 -0.67
C PRO A 122 1.10 15.56 -0.01
N VAL A 123 -0.06 15.65 -0.68
CA VAL A 123 -1.21 16.39 -0.15
C VAL A 123 -2.10 15.45 0.65
N VAL A 124 -2.57 15.89 1.82
CA VAL A 124 -3.63 15.21 2.58
C VAL A 124 -4.89 16.05 2.48
N LYS A 125 -5.99 15.44 2.08
CA LYS A 125 -7.30 16.10 1.94
C LYS A 125 -8.33 15.38 2.77
N ARG A 126 -9.12 16.11 3.54
CA ARG A 126 -10.37 15.59 4.09
C ARG A 126 -11.43 15.63 2.99
N THR A 127 -12.20 14.56 2.85
CA THR A 127 -13.26 14.42 1.84
C THR A 127 -14.63 14.26 2.50
N GLY A 128 -15.70 14.26 1.69
CA GLY A 128 -17.08 14.20 2.17
C GLY A 128 -17.74 15.57 2.27
N SER A 129 -18.45 15.84 3.36
CA SER A 129 -19.26 17.07 3.51
C SER A 129 -18.43 18.34 3.74
N ASP A 130 -17.22 18.21 4.28
CA ASP A 130 -16.34 19.36 4.59
C ASP A 130 -14.94 19.13 3.99
N VAL A 131 -14.82 19.43 2.69
CA VAL A 131 -13.59 19.22 1.91
C VAL A 131 -12.55 20.28 2.27
N ALA A 132 -11.39 19.84 2.74
CA ALA A 132 -10.29 20.73 3.13
C ALA A 132 -8.92 20.07 2.93
N ASP A 133 -7.91 20.87 2.55
CA ASP A 133 -6.51 20.43 2.61
C ASP A 133 -6.05 20.43 4.07
N ILE A 134 -5.50 19.30 4.52
CA ILE A 134 -5.00 19.10 5.88
C ILE A 134 -3.49 19.31 5.90
N THR A 135 -3.06 20.26 6.72
CA THR A 135 -1.64 20.64 6.90
C THR A 135 -1.23 20.67 8.37
N SER A 136 -2.10 20.18 9.26
CA SER A 136 -1.94 20.17 10.71
C SER A 136 -2.69 18.99 11.33
N ASN A 137 -2.55 18.81 12.64
CA ASN A 137 -3.27 17.79 13.39
C ASN A 137 -4.79 17.96 13.23
N GLU A 138 -5.50 16.83 13.17
CA GLU A 138 -6.96 16.77 13.30
C GLU A 138 -7.26 16.25 14.71
N GLU A 139 -7.90 17.09 15.54
CA GLU A 139 -8.21 16.79 16.94
C GLU A 139 -8.97 15.47 17.08
N ASP A 140 -8.60 14.65 18.06
CA ASP A 140 -9.13 13.30 18.34
C ASP A 140 -8.99 12.25 17.22
N ILE A 141 -8.36 12.60 16.08
CA ILE A 141 -8.24 11.72 14.92
C ILE A 141 -6.77 11.34 14.68
N PHE A 142 -5.92 12.31 14.34
CA PHE A 142 -4.49 12.04 14.09
C PHE A 142 -3.58 13.26 14.31
N THR A 143 -2.30 12.97 14.54
CA THR A 143 -1.25 13.98 14.37
C THR A 143 -0.71 13.97 12.94
N TYR A 144 -0.37 15.16 12.44
CA TYR A 144 0.22 15.39 11.13
C TYR A 144 1.69 15.78 11.28
N GLU A 145 2.58 15.05 10.62
CA GLU A 145 4.02 15.30 10.68
C GLU A 145 4.64 15.25 9.27
N VAL A 146 5.52 16.19 8.97
CA VAL A 146 6.39 16.12 7.80
C VAL A 146 7.74 15.56 8.25
N VAL A 147 8.05 14.35 7.80
CA VAL A 147 9.26 13.62 8.14
C VAL A 147 10.30 13.86 7.05
N ASN A 148 11.46 14.41 7.45
CA ASN A 148 12.56 14.64 6.53
C ASN A 148 13.06 13.31 5.92
N SER A 149 13.29 13.30 4.60
CA SER A 149 13.70 12.07 3.89
C SER A 149 15.00 11.42 4.42
N ASP A 150 15.89 12.21 5.02
CA ASP A 150 17.16 11.75 5.62
C ASP A 150 16.94 10.97 6.92
N ASN A 151 15.80 11.17 7.59
CA ASN A 151 15.49 10.58 8.89
C ASN A 151 14.62 9.31 8.80
N LEU A 152 14.32 8.82 7.59
CA LEU A 152 13.41 7.68 7.37
C LEU A 152 14.01 6.32 7.77
N ALA A 153 15.30 6.24 8.10
CA ALA A 153 15.92 4.97 8.49
C ALA A 153 15.27 4.33 9.73
N ALA A 154 14.77 5.14 10.67
CA ALA A 154 14.07 4.64 11.86
C ALA A 154 12.73 3.95 11.52
N ASP A 155 12.09 4.37 10.43
CA ASP A 155 10.80 3.85 9.98
C ASP A 155 10.96 2.64 9.06
N TRP A 156 11.86 2.69 8.08
CA TRP A 156 12.01 1.64 7.06
C TRP A 156 13.16 0.66 7.32
N ASN A 157 13.77 0.70 8.51
CA ASN A 157 15.00 -0.03 8.89
C ASN A 157 16.26 0.39 8.09
N GLU A 158 16.10 0.86 6.86
CA GLU A 158 17.09 1.53 6.03
C GLU A 158 16.40 2.69 5.30
N ARG A 159 17.12 3.76 4.94
CA ARG A 159 16.57 4.82 4.10
C ARG A 159 16.17 4.25 2.73
N PRO A 160 14.89 4.34 2.30
CA PRO A 160 14.51 3.87 0.98
C PRO A 160 15.15 4.76 -0.10
N LYS A 161 15.91 4.15 -1.02
CA LYS A 161 16.66 4.87 -2.07
C LYS A 161 15.77 5.64 -3.05
N ASP A 162 14.51 5.22 -3.17
CA ASP A 162 13.53 5.85 -4.07
C ASP A 162 12.74 6.99 -3.40
N VAL A 163 12.87 7.20 -2.07
CA VAL A 163 12.37 8.43 -1.43
C VAL A 163 13.39 9.54 -1.64
N SER A 164 13.00 10.54 -2.43
CA SER A 164 13.81 11.75 -2.68
C SER A 164 13.21 13.02 -2.06
N ARG A 165 12.09 12.91 -1.35
CA ARG A 165 11.31 14.03 -0.80
C ARG A 165 10.86 13.71 0.61
N ASP A 166 10.48 14.75 1.35
CA ASP A 166 9.90 14.58 2.67
C ASP A 166 8.57 13.81 2.59
N VAL A 167 8.30 13.06 3.65
CA VAL A 167 7.19 12.13 3.75
C VAL A 167 6.17 12.68 4.73
N VAL A 168 4.88 12.60 4.39
CA VAL A 168 3.82 12.91 5.36
C VAL A 168 3.54 11.67 6.20
N ARG A 169 3.58 11.83 7.53
CA ARG A 169 3.16 10.83 8.49
C ARG A 169 1.87 11.28 9.17
N LEU A 170 0.88 10.40 9.16
CA LEU A 170 -0.33 10.50 9.97
C LEU A 170 -0.26 9.44 11.07
N ASN A 171 -0.33 9.85 12.34
CA ASN A 171 -0.44 8.92 13.46
C ASN A 171 -1.84 9.02 14.06
N PHE A 172 -2.65 8.00 13.85
CA PHE A 172 -4.04 7.94 14.30
C PHE A 172 -4.13 7.61 15.80
N THR A 173 -5.18 8.07 16.46
CA THR A 173 -5.42 7.85 17.89
C THR A 173 -5.63 6.37 18.24
N ASN A 174 -6.01 5.53 17.26
CA ASN A 174 -6.03 4.07 17.43
C ASN A 174 -4.66 3.39 17.23
N SER A 175 -3.57 4.15 17.21
CA SER A 175 -2.17 3.69 17.07
C SER A 175 -1.77 3.16 15.69
N PHE A 176 -2.61 3.31 14.67
CA PHE A 176 -2.15 3.13 13.29
C PHE A 176 -1.32 4.32 12.83
N SER A 177 -0.33 4.06 11.97
CA SER A 177 0.39 5.12 11.27
C SER A 177 0.42 4.89 9.78
N ILE A 178 0.27 5.97 9.00
CA ILE A 178 0.45 5.95 7.55
C ILE A 178 1.56 6.93 7.20
N LEU A 179 2.50 6.49 6.37
CA LEU A 179 3.54 7.32 5.81
C LEU A 179 3.41 7.33 4.29
N TRP A 180 3.38 8.51 3.68
CA TRP A 180 3.19 8.70 2.24
C TRP A 180 4.21 9.66 1.64
N ASP A 181 4.93 9.20 0.62
CA ASP A 181 5.98 10.01 -0.04
C ASP A 181 5.45 11.04 -1.05
N GLY A 182 4.14 11.03 -1.30
CA GLY A 182 3.52 11.94 -2.26
C GLY A 182 3.79 11.60 -3.72
N LEU A 183 4.28 10.40 -4.02
CA LEU A 183 4.59 9.97 -5.37
C LEU A 183 4.01 8.59 -5.65
N LYS A 184 4.46 7.58 -4.91
CA LYS A 184 4.15 6.16 -5.19
C LYS A 184 4.45 5.20 -4.05
N MET A 185 5.17 5.63 -3.01
CA MET A 185 5.57 4.77 -1.91
C MET A 185 4.81 5.12 -0.64
N PHE A 186 4.30 4.09 0.02
CA PHE A 186 3.67 4.24 1.31
C PHE A 186 4.13 3.17 2.29
N LYS A 187 3.91 3.46 3.56
CA LYS A 187 4.03 2.51 4.65
C LYS A 187 2.81 2.59 5.56
N ILE A 188 2.26 1.44 5.92
CA ILE A 188 1.23 1.32 6.96
C ILE A 188 1.86 0.59 8.15
N VAL A 189 1.65 1.13 9.34
CA VAL A 189 2.05 0.50 10.60
C VAL A 189 0.79 0.18 11.38
N ALA A 190 0.59 -1.10 11.69
CA ALA A 190 -0.50 -1.59 12.50
C ALA A 190 0.02 -1.90 13.92
N PRO A 191 -0.73 -1.54 14.97
CA PRO A 191 -0.34 -1.85 16.33
C PRO A 191 -0.58 -3.34 16.64
N GLU A 192 0.29 -3.95 17.44
CA GLU A 192 0.24 -5.40 17.75
C GLU A 192 -1.08 -5.85 18.39
N ASN A 193 -1.73 -4.99 19.18
CA ASN A 193 -3.03 -5.29 19.79
C ASN A 193 -4.20 -5.36 18.80
N LYS A 194 -3.93 -5.16 17.50
CA LYS A 194 -4.88 -5.27 16.39
C LYS A 194 -4.59 -6.45 15.45
N ARG A 195 -3.75 -7.40 15.89
CA ARG A 195 -3.61 -8.71 15.24
C ARG A 195 -4.98 -9.37 15.05
N ASP A 196 -5.11 -10.17 14.00
CA ASP A 196 -6.33 -10.92 13.64
C ASP A 196 -7.59 -10.07 13.37
N SER A 197 -7.48 -8.74 13.34
CA SER A 197 -8.64 -7.83 13.33
C SER A 197 -8.94 -7.22 11.96
N PHE A 198 -8.04 -7.38 11.00
CA PHE A 198 -8.12 -6.73 9.70
C PHE A 198 -7.85 -7.71 8.56
N CYS A 199 -8.38 -7.39 7.39
CA CYS A 199 -8.14 -8.12 6.16
C CYS A 199 -7.90 -7.16 5.00
N GLY A 200 -7.32 -7.69 3.93
CA GLY A 200 -7.07 -6.97 2.69
C GLY A 200 -5.79 -7.48 2.01
N LEU A 201 -5.26 -6.67 1.10
CA LEU A 201 -3.96 -6.91 0.47
C LEU A 201 -2.76 -6.88 1.45
N CYS A 202 -3.02 -6.49 2.68
CA CYS A 202 -2.04 -6.48 3.75
C CYS A 202 -1.91 -7.79 4.52
N GLY A 203 -2.73 -8.80 4.18
CA GLY A 203 -2.80 -10.05 4.92
C GLY A 203 -3.79 -9.98 6.09
N ASN A 204 -3.76 -10.99 6.95
CA ASN A 204 -4.63 -11.11 8.13
C ASN A 204 -3.94 -10.73 9.45
N PHE A 205 -2.61 -10.55 9.42
CA PHE A 205 -1.79 -10.12 10.55
C PHE A 205 -1.89 -11.04 11.78
N ASP A 206 -1.85 -12.35 11.55
CA ASP A 206 -1.92 -13.38 12.59
C ASP A 206 -0.54 -13.93 13.02
N GLY A 207 0.53 -13.48 12.35
CA GLY A 207 1.90 -13.95 12.55
C GLY A 207 2.28 -15.14 11.66
N ASN A 208 1.41 -15.57 10.75
CA ASN A 208 1.62 -16.68 9.83
C ASN A 208 1.50 -16.27 8.37
N ARG A 209 2.61 -15.82 7.78
CA ARG A 209 2.67 -15.38 6.38
C ARG A 209 2.13 -16.36 5.33
N ASP A 210 2.11 -17.66 5.63
CA ASP A 210 1.71 -18.68 4.66
C ASP A 210 0.18 -18.71 4.46
N ASN A 211 -0.60 -18.04 5.31
CA ASN A 211 -2.06 -17.96 5.20
C ASN A 211 -2.60 -16.56 4.89
N ASP A 212 -1.74 -15.56 4.62
CA ASP A 212 -2.14 -14.17 4.41
C ASP A 212 -3.00 -13.94 3.16
N MET A 213 -2.92 -14.83 2.17
CA MET A 213 -3.64 -14.70 0.89
C MET A 213 -5.06 -15.29 0.98
N VAL A 214 -5.90 -14.64 1.78
CA VAL A 214 -7.31 -15.00 1.99
C VAL A 214 -8.22 -14.25 1.02
N ILE A 215 -9.09 -14.97 0.31
CA ILE A 215 -10.03 -14.40 -0.66
C ILE A 215 -11.05 -13.48 0.02
N GLY A 216 -11.08 -12.24 -0.43
CA GLY A 216 -11.93 -11.17 0.04
C GLY A 216 -13.37 -11.22 -0.47
N PRO A 217 -14.14 -10.13 -0.27
CA PRO A 217 -15.57 -10.09 -0.53
C PRO A 217 -15.94 -10.18 -2.01
N ASN A 218 -15.11 -9.71 -2.94
CA ASN A 218 -15.40 -9.75 -4.39
C ASN A 218 -15.08 -11.14 -5.00
N SER A 219 -15.96 -12.10 -4.75
CA SER A 219 -15.68 -13.55 -4.88
C SER A 219 -16.88 -14.32 -5.42
N LEU A 220 -16.75 -15.63 -5.68
CA LEU A 220 -17.83 -16.46 -6.24
C LEU A 220 -19.21 -16.25 -5.57
N ASN A 221 -19.22 -16.12 -4.24
CA ASN A 221 -20.43 -16.05 -3.42
C ASN A 221 -20.86 -14.62 -3.04
N GLY A 222 -20.21 -13.58 -3.58
CA GLY A 222 -20.55 -12.18 -3.34
C GLY A 222 -19.90 -11.26 -4.37
N SER A 223 -20.68 -10.41 -5.05
CA SER A 223 -20.14 -9.32 -5.85
C SER A 223 -20.42 -8.02 -5.11
N GLN A 224 -19.37 -7.27 -4.77
CA GLN A 224 -19.51 -6.02 -4.04
C GLN A 224 -19.73 -4.82 -4.98
N LEU A 225 -19.36 -4.93 -6.27
CA LEU A 225 -19.27 -3.80 -7.20
C LEU A 225 -19.55 -4.22 -8.65
N ASN A 226 -20.00 -3.28 -9.49
CA ASN A 226 -20.33 -3.49 -10.91
C ASN A 226 -19.07 -3.70 -11.78
N CYS A 227 -18.21 -4.66 -11.43
CA CYS A 227 -16.97 -4.98 -12.14
C CYS A 227 -16.70 -6.49 -12.09
N ASP A 228 -17.49 -7.26 -12.85
CA ASP A 228 -17.42 -8.73 -12.82
C ASP A 228 -16.05 -9.29 -13.26
N ASN A 229 -15.30 -8.56 -14.09
CA ASN A 229 -13.96 -8.95 -14.53
C ASN A 229 -12.91 -8.95 -13.38
N LYS A 230 -13.23 -8.32 -12.24
CA LYS A 230 -12.38 -8.33 -11.03
C LYS A 230 -12.84 -9.36 -10.01
N LYS A 231 -13.87 -10.16 -10.32
CA LYS A 231 -14.42 -11.13 -9.38
C LYS A 231 -13.50 -12.36 -9.30
N SER A 232 -13.16 -12.78 -8.09
CA SER A 232 -12.41 -14.02 -7.89
C SER A 232 -13.28 -15.25 -8.19
N ASN A 233 -12.63 -16.28 -8.76
CA ASN A 233 -13.19 -17.59 -9.03
C ASN A 233 -13.13 -18.52 -7.81
N LEU A 234 -12.71 -18.03 -6.66
CA LEU A 234 -12.64 -18.79 -5.42
C LEU A 234 -13.71 -18.33 -4.43
N PRO A 235 -14.16 -19.20 -3.50
CA PRO A 235 -15.05 -18.80 -2.43
C PRO A 235 -14.36 -17.83 -1.48
N ARG A 236 -15.12 -16.86 -0.95
CA ARG A 236 -14.66 -16.00 0.15
C ARG A 236 -14.09 -16.80 1.31
N ASN A 237 -13.07 -16.26 1.96
CA ASN A 237 -12.35 -16.86 3.09
C ASN A 237 -11.57 -18.14 2.75
N SER A 238 -11.52 -18.55 1.48
CA SER A 238 -10.58 -19.58 1.04
C SER A 238 -9.16 -19.01 0.92
N GLN A 239 -8.15 -19.86 1.05
CA GLN A 239 -6.76 -19.50 0.82
C GLN A 239 -6.40 -19.74 -0.65
N THR A 240 -5.49 -18.94 -1.17
CA THR A 240 -4.91 -19.12 -2.50
C THR A 240 -3.42 -18.81 -2.49
N THR A 241 -2.70 -19.29 -3.51
CA THR A 241 -1.33 -18.86 -3.81
C THR A 241 -1.27 -17.99 -5.06
N ASP A 242 -2.41 -17.75 -5.72
CA ASP A 242 -2.53 -16.90 -6.90
C ASP A 242 -2.75 -15.45 -6.45
N VAL A 243 -1.76 -14.60 -6.75
CA VAL A 243 -1.74 -13.18 -6.33
C VAL A 243 -2.85 -12.39 -7.02
N ASP A 244 -3.17 -12.69 -8.27
CA ASP A 244 -4.18 -11.94 -9.02
C ASP A 244 -5.59 -12.32 -8.55
N GLU A 245 -5.86 -13.60 -8.30
CA GLU A 245 -7.13 -14.05 -7.71
C GLU A 245 -7.34 -13.43 -6.31
N TRP A 246 -6.32 -13.47 -5.46
CA TRP A 246 -6.36 -12.83 -4.14
C TRP A 246 -6.56 -11.32 -4.26
N ALA A 247 -5.77 -10.63 -5.08
CA ALA A 247 -5.82 -9.19 -5.13
C ALA A 247 -7.12 -8.66 -5.73
N ASN A 248 -7.61 -9.28 -6.81
CA ASN A 248 -8.88 -8.93 -7.41
C ASN A 248 -10.07 -9.18 -6.45
N SER A 249 -9.96 -10.17 -5.54
CA SER A 249 -10.98 -10.39 -4.51
C SER A 249 -11.12 -9.26 -3.49
N TRP A 250 -10.09 -8.41 -3.37
CA TRP A 250 -10.05 -7.20 -2.53
C TRP A 250 -10.27 -5.91 -3.32
N PHE A 251 -10.76 -6.02 -4.56
CA PHE A 251 -11.22 -4.88 -5.35
C PHE A 251 -12.31 -4.11 -4.59
N SER A 252 -12.12 -2.79 -4.42
CA SER A 252 -12.93 -1.97 -3.52
C SER A 252 -13.55 -0.73 -4.17
N GLU A 253 -13.03 -0.28 -5.32
CA GLU A 253 -13.61 0.86 -6.04
C GLU A 253 -13.21 0.88 -7.52
N ILE A 254 -14.15 1.29 -8.38
CA ILE A 254 -13.83 1.70 -9.75
C ILE A 254 -13.22 3.10 -9.66
N SER A 255 -11.93 3.23 -9.96
CA SER A 255 -11.27 4.53 -10.00
C SER A 255 -11.71 5.33 -11.22
N GLY A 256 -11.50 6.65 -11.19
CA GLY A 256 -11.78 7.52 -12.32
C GLY A 256 -10.85 7.35 -13.53
N SER A 257 -9.93 6.38 -13.51
CA SER A 257 -8.99 6.16 -14.61
C SER A 257 -9.65 5.42 -15.78
N THR A 258 -9.29 5.78 -17.01
CA THR A 258 -9.83 5.13 -18.23
C THR A 258 -9.60 3.62 -18.20
N GLU A 259 -8.41 3.19 -17.84
CA GLU A 259 -8.04 1.77 -17.81
C GLU A 259 -8.86 0.97 -16.79
N CYS A 260 -9.12 1.53 -15.60
CA CYS A 260 -9.98 0.87 -14.62
C CYS A 260 -11.42 0.70 -15.15
N ASN A 261 -11.96 1.75 -15.76
CA ASN A 261 -13.30 1.73 -16.35
C ASN A 261 -13.40 0.72 -17.50
N GLU A 262 -12.38 0.66 -18.37
CA GLU A 262 -12.28 -0.34 -19.44
C GLU A 262 -12.20 -1.78 -18.88
N GLU A 263 -11.37 -2.02 -17.86
CA GLU A 263 -11.27 -3.33 -17.20
C GLU A 263 -12.60 -3.74 -16.54
N CYS A 264 -13.40 -2.77 -16.07
CA CYS A 264 -14.71 -3.01 -15.47
C CYS A 264 -15.90 -2.99 -16.44
N GLY A 265 -15.69 -2.77 -17.74
CA GLY A 265 -16.77 -2.70 -18.73
C GLY A 265 -17.71 -1.50 -18.54
N SER A 266 -17.25 -0.46 -17.83
CA SER A 266 -17.97 0.81 -17.61
C SER A 266 -17.49 1.84 -18.64
N ALA A 267 -17.91 1.68 -19.91
CA ALA A 267 -17.63 2.64 -20.98
C ALA A 267 -18.91 3.36 -21.42
#